data_AF-A0A9E3TYT8-F1
#
_entry.id   AF-A0A9E3TYT8-F1
#
_cell.length_a   1.000
_cell.length_b   1.000
_cell.length_c   1.000
_cell.angle_alpha   90.00
_cell.angle_beta   90.00
_cell.angle_gamma   90.00
#
_symmetry.space_group_name_H-M   'P 1'
#
loop_
_entity.id
_entity.type
_entity.pdbx_description
1 polymer ?
#
loop_
_entity_poly.entity_id
_entity_poly.type
_entity_poly.pdbx_seq_one_letter_code
_entity_poly.pdbx_strand_id
1 'polypeptide(L)' 'MSSKKLLMLVGDYVEDYEVMVPFQMLLMVGHEVHAVCPGKQAGETVATAIHDFEGDQTYSEKRGHNFRLNATFSE' A
#
# COMPACT_ATOMS: atom_id res chain seq x y z
N MET A 1 -9.51 -12.19 -18.47
CA MET A 1 -10.52 -11.36 -17.75
C MET A 1 -10.45 -9.93 -18.31
N SER A 2 -11.51 -9.13 -18.17
CA SER A 2 -11.49 -7.71 -18.59
C SER A 2 -10.68 -6.90 -17.56
N SER A 3 -9.70 -6.12 -18.04
CA SER A 3 -8.94 -5.18 -17.21
C SER A 3 -9.88 -4.16 -16.54
N LYS A 4 -9.51 -3.72 -15.33
CA LYS A 4 -10.27 -2.79 -14.48
C LYS A 4 -9.33 -1.71 -13.97
N LYS A 5 -9.90 -0.54 -13.68
CA LYS A 5 -9.22 0.55 -12.97
C LYS A 5 -9.62 0.48 -11.51
N LEU A 6 -8.63 0.37 -10.63
CA LEU A 6 -8.79 0.17 -9.19
C LEU A 6 -8.11 1.30 -8.43
N LEU A 7 -8.75 1.76 -7.37
CA LEU A 7 -8.21 2.75 -6.44
C LEU A 7 -7.77 2.02 -5.16
N MET A 8 -6.55 2.29 -4.72
CA MET A 8 -6.00 1.80 -3.47
C MET A 8 -5.72 3.00 -2.55
N LEU A 9 -6.47 3.08 -1.45
CA LEU A 9 -6.25 4.10 -0.42
C LEU A 9 -5.15 3.59 0.52
N VAL A 10 -4.06 4.33 0.61
CA VAL A 10 -2.92 4.01 1.47
C VAL A 10 -2.58 5.21 2.37
N GLY A 11 -1.82 4.96 3.42
CA GLY A 11 -1.41 5.98 4.39
C GLY A 11 -0.13 5.57 5.10
N ASP A 12 0.43 6.49 5.89
CA ASP A 12 1.60 6.16 6.72
C ASP A 12 1.23 5.08 7.75
N TYR A 13 2.12 4.10 7.90
CA TYR A 13 1.97 2.88 8.69
C TYR A 13 0.84 1.95 8.25
N VAL A 14 0.48 1.97 6.96
CA VAL A 14 -0.23 0.84 6.33
C VAL A 14 0.62 -0.44 6.46
N GLU A 15 -0.02 -1.59 6.66
CA GLU A 15 0.70 -2.86 6.79
C GLU A 15 1.43 -3.20 5.47
N ASP A 16 2.71 -3.57 5.55
CA ASP A 16 3.64 -3.67 4.43
C ASP A 16 3.22 -4.71 3.38
N TYR A 17 2.73 -5.86 3.82
CA TYR A 17 2.17 -6.87 2.93
C TYR A 17 0.77 -6.50 2.45
N GLU A 18 -0.07 -5.93 3.31
CA GLU A 18 -1.42 -5.51 2.92
C GLU A 18 -1.40 -4.41 1.84
N VAL A 19 -0.34 -3.61 1.76
CA VAL A 19 -0.17 -2.67 0.64
C VAL A 19 0.53 -3.31 -0.56
N MET A 20 1.66 -3.98 -0.37
CA MET A 20 2.50 -4.38 -1.50
C MET A 20 1.94 -5.60 -2.24
N VAL A 21 1.43 -6.60 -1.52
CA VAL A 21 0.96 -7.86 -2.13
C VAL A 21 -0.27 -7.60 -3.01
N PRO A 22 -1.36 -6.97 -2.53
CA PRO A 22 -2.51 -6.68 -3.37
C PRO A 22 -2.14 -5.78 -4.56
N PHE A 23 -1.31 -4.75 -4.34
CA PHE A 23 -0.86 -3.85 -5.41
C PHE A 23 -0.18 -4.63 -6.54
N GLN A 24 0.83 -5.44 -6.23
CA GLN A 24 1.56 -6.21 -7.24
C GLN A 24 0.72 -7.32 -7.87
N MET A 25 -0.12 -8.02 -7.11
CA MET A 25 -0.97 -9.09 -7.63
C MET A 25 -2.01 -8.55 -8.62
N LEU A 26 -2.64 -7.42 -8.31
CA LEU A 26 -3.62 -6.78 -9.19
C LEU A 26 -2.98 -6.28 -10.48
N LEU A 27 -1.78 -5.71 -10.40
CA LEU A 27 -0.99 -5.34 -11.59
C LEU A 27 -0.63 -6.57 -12.43
N MET A 28 -0.19 -7.66 -11.79
CA MET A 28 0.22 -8.90 -12.46
C MET A 28 -0.91 -9.54 -13.26
N VAL A 29 -2.16 -9.48 -12.78
CA VAL A 29 -3.33 -10.00 -13.51
C VAL A 29 -3.93 -8.99 -14.51
N GLY A 30 -3.26 -7.85 -14.73
CA GLY A 30 -3.57 -6.90 -15.80
C GLY A 30 -4.55 -5.77 -15.42
N HIS A 31 -4.75 -5.48 -14.13
CA HIS A 31 -5.50 -4.30 -13.70
C HIS A 31 -4.62 -3.04 -13.67
N GLU A 32 -5.24 -1.88 -13.89
CA GLU A 32 -4.66 -0.57 -13.61
C GLU A 32 -4.97 -0.23 -12.14
N VAL A 33 -3.95 0.05 -11.34
CA VAL A 33 -4.10 0.33 -9.91
C VAL A 33 -3.48 1.69 -9.59
N HIS A 34 -4.27 2.60 -9.03
CA HIS A 34 -3.81 3.89 -8.52
C HIS A 34 -3.76 3.85 -6.99
N ALA A 35 -2.56 3.94 -6.43
CA ALA A 35 -2.33 4.05 -5.00
C ALA A 35 -2.13 5.52 -4.61
N VAL A 36 -2.99 6.01 -3.71
CA VAL A 36 -3.07 7.42 -3.31
C VAL A 36 -3.09 7.56 -1.79
N CYS A 37 -2.56 8.68 -1.28
CA CYS A 37 -2.61 9.04 0.14
C CYS A 37 -3.04 10.51 0.27
N PRO A 38 -4.02 10.85 1.13
CA PRO A 38 -4.37 12.24 1.40
C PRO A 38 -3.14 13.08 1.77
N GLY A 39 -3.05 14.28 1.22
CA GLY A 39 -1.93 15.20 1.48
C GLY A 39 -0.60 14.82 0.82
N LYS A 40 -0.57 13.77 -0.03
CA LYS A 40 0.62 13.36 -0.80
C LYS A 40 0.31 13.28 -2.30
N GLN A 41 1.36 13.45 -3.09
CA GLN A 41 1.36 13.44 -4.55
C GLN A 41 2.03 12.17 -5.10
N ALA A 42 1.77 11.89 -6.38
CA ALA A 42 2.47 10.82 -7.09
C ALA A 42 3.99 10.98 -7.00
N GLY A 43 4.69 9.90 -6.69
CA GLY A 43 6.14 9.87 -6.52
C GLY A 43 6.61 10.03 -5.08
N GLU A 44 5.78 10.58 -4.18
CA GLU A 44 6.05 10.56 -2.73
C GLU A 44 5.87 9.15 -2.15
N THR A 45 6.30 8.96 -0.90
CA THR A 45 6.23 7.67 -0.22
C THR A 45 5.42 7.73 1.06
N VAL A 46 4.79 6.61 1.40
CA VAL A 46 4.31 6.31 2.76
C VAL A 46 5.27 5.34 3.43
N ALA A 47 5.49 5.51 4.73
CA ALA A 47 6.16 4.47 5.52
C ALA A 47 5.17 3.32 5.77
N THR A 48 5.62 2.07 5.80
CA THR A 48 4.77 0.91 6.14
C THR A 48 5.13 0.33 7.50
N ALA A 49 4.20 -0.46 8.05
CA ALA A 49 4.36 -1.23 9.29
C ALA A 49 4.38 -2.73 8.97
N ILE A 50 5.21 -3.50 9.66
CA ILE A 50 5.12 -4.96 9.68
C ILE A 50 4.43 -5.34 10.99
N HIS A 51 3.27 -5.99 10.90
CA HIS A 51 2.53 -6.50 12.04
C HIS A 51 2.69 -8.02 12.12
N ASP A 52 3.45 -8.50 13.11
CA ASP A 52 3.71 -9.94 13.28
C ASP A 52 3.50 -10.40 14.72
N PHE A 53 2.98 -11.62 14.88
CA PHE A 53 2.74 -12.25 16.18
C PHE A 53 3.97 -13.03 16.63
N GLU A 54 4.72 -12.46 17.57
CA GLU A 54 5.99 -13.01 18.06
C GLU A 54 5.89 -13.69 19.44
N GLY A 55 4.67 -14.02 19.89
CA GLY A 55 4.40 -14.78 21.12
C GLY A 55 3.61 -14.05 22.21
N ASP A 56 3.30 -12.77 22.02
CA ASP A 56 2.50 -11.95 22.93
C ASP A 56 0.98 -11.99 22.60
N GLN A 57 0.17 -11.35 23.45
CA GLN A 57 -1.30 -11.27 23.25
C GLN A 57 -1.72 -10.42 22.03
N THR A 58 -0.80 -9.65 21.46
CA THR A 58 -1.02 -8.81 20.29
C THR A 58 0.24 -8.82 19.41
N TYR A 59 0.12 -8.30 18.19
CA TYR A 59 1.23 -8.19 17.27
C TYR A 59 2.31 -7.21 17.77
N SER A 60 3.54 -7.46 17.38
CA SER A 60 4.63 -6.49 17.39
C SER A 60 4.54 -5.60 16.15
N GLU A 61 5.03 -4.35 16.24
CA GLU A 61 5.17 -3.47 15.08
C GLU A 61 6.64 -3.18 14.80
N LYS A 62 7.06 -3.35 13.55
CA LYS A 62 8.38 -2.99 13.03
C LYS A 62 8.21 -2.09 11.81
N ARG A 63 9.16 -1.19 11.57
CA ARG A 63 9.13 -0.37 10.35
C ARG A 63 9.41 -1.25 9.13
N GLY A 64 8.50 -1.21 8.15
CA GLY A 64 8.63 -1.91 6.88
C GLY A 64 9.33 -1.07 5.80
N HIS A 65 9.03 -1.37 4.54
CA HIS A 65 9.54 -0.65 3.40
C HIS A 65 8.89 0.75 3.26
N ASN A 66 9.45 1.63 2.44
CA ASN A 66 8.72 2.81 2.00
C ASN A 66 7.95 2.45 0.72
N PHE A 67 6.63 2.59 0.73
CA PHE A 67 5.78 2.36 -0.43
C PHE A 67 5.62 3.64 -1.25
N ARG A 68 6.01 3.62 -2.53
CA ARG A 68 5.94 4.79 -3.43
C ARG A 68 4.57 4.90 -4.09
N LEU A 69 3.93 6.05 -3.93
CA LEU A 69 2.65 6.38 -4.55
C LEU A 69 2.80 6.56 -6.06
N ASN A 70 1.84 6.07 -6.84
CA ASN A 70 1.83 6.21 -8.30
C ASN A 70 0.74 7.17 -8.82
N ALA A 71 -0.09 7.72 -7.93
CA ALA A 71 -1.14 8.69 -8.25
C ALA A 71 -1.28 9.74 -7.14
N THR A 72 -1.84 10.91 -7.47
CA THR A 72 -2.11 12.03 -6.54
C THR A 72 -3.55 11.96 -6.02
N PHE A 73 -3.76 12.21 -4.72
CA PHE A 73 -5.08 12.10 -4.10
C PHE A 73 -6.05 13.23 -4.50
N SER A 74 -5.54 14.46 -4.55
CA SER A 74 -6.31 15.67 -4.89
C SER A 74 -5.42 16.65 -5.66
N GLU A 75 -5.97 17.23 -6.72
CA GLU A 75 -5.38 18.35 -7.46
C GLU A 75 -5.71 19.71 -6.82
#